data_AF-A0A7X4W4S2-F1
#
_entry.id   AF-A0A7X4W4S2-F1
#
_cell.length_a   1.000
_cell.length_b   1.000
_cell.length_c   1.000
_cell.angle_alpha   90.00
_cell.angle_beta   90.00
_cell.angle_gamma   90.00
#
_symmetry.space_group_name_H-M   'P 1'
#
loop_
_entity.id
_entity.type
_entity.pdbx_description
1 polymer ?
#
loop_
_entity_poly.entity_id
_entity_poly.type
_entity_poly.pdbx_seq_one_letter_code
_entity_poly.pdbx_strand_id
1 'polypeptide(L)'
;MNPLTVIKLPFTRQAGWKSLQQRKPSIPVLAWGLVLPMSLLPPVLLYYAGTHYGDGFVMGFADREWRFITTILFLAELLTFFVMGWLIHAVVNGTRELSIDYHDAYLLAALAPLPLWSSAIVLLIPSLLLNTLAVLVALGISCSLVYHGLQALCERRDNDVNTMSAAYTIMAAGVLAWGLLMAIVWAY
;
A
#
# COMPACT_ATOMS: atom_id res chain seq x y z
N MET A 1 8.35 8.69 17.13
CA MET A 1 9.07 9.22 15.95
C MET A 1 8.55 10.62 15.70
N ASN A 2 9.37 11.54 15.18
CA ASN A 2 8.86 12.83 14.74
C ASN A 2 8.00 12.60 13.47
N PRO A 3 6.74 13.03 13.39
CA PRO A 3 5.88 12.82 12.21
C PRO A 3 6.52 13.34 10.91
N LEU A 4 7.37 14.36 11.01
CA LEU A 4 8.16 14.91 9.90
C LEU A 4 9.11 13.89 9.25
N THR A 5 9.53 12.85 9.97
CA THR A 5 10.43 11.82 9.42
C THR A 5 9.67 10.82 8.54
N VAL A 6 8.39 10.56 8.85
CA VAL A 6 7.51 9.66 8.07
C VAL A 6 7.13 10.31 6.73
N ILE A 7 6.82 11.61 6.76
CA ILE A 7 6.48 12.39 5.56
C ILE A 7 7.67 12.46 4.58
N LYS A 8 8.91 12.35 5.06
CA LYS A 8 10.12 12.38 4.22
C LYS A 8 10.49 11.04 3.58
N LEU A 9 9.87 9.92 3.97
CA LEU A 9 10.13 8.58 3.41
C LEU A 9 9.92 8.50 1.89
N PRO A 10 8.81 9.03 1.31
CA PRO A 10 8.62 9.00 -0.15
C PRO A 10 9.54 9.94 -0.92
N PHE A 11 10.15 10.93 -0.26
CA PHE A 11 10.92 11.99 -0.93
C PHE A 11 12.45 11.89 -0.68
N THR A 12 12.90 11.06 0.26
CA THR A 12 14.32 11.00 0.64
C THR A 12 14.83 9.57 0.81
N ARG A 13 15.98 9.28 0.19
CA ARG A 13 16.61 7.95 0.12
C ARG A 13 17.28 7.48 1.43
N GLN A 14 17.51 8.35 2.41
CA GLN A 14 18.41 8.01 3.55
C GLN A 14 17.91 8.38 4.95
N ALA A 15 17.35 9.58 5.14
CA ALA A 15 17.12 10.11 6.50
C ALA A 15 16.02 9.36 7.26
N GLY A 16 14.96 8.89 6.58
CA GLY A 16 13.88 8.12 7.20
C GLY A 16 14.14 6.61 7.26
N TRP A 17 14.60 6.02 6.16
CA TRP A 17 14.74 4.58 6.00
C TRP A 17 15.79 3.95 6.92
N LYS A 18 16.97 4.56 7.08
CA LYS A 18 18.00 4.06 8.02
C LYS A 18 17.50 4.02 9.46
N SER A 19 16.72 5.02 9.88
CA SER A 19 16.18 5.09 11.24
C SER A 19 15.13 4.00 11.51
N LEU A 20 14.40 3.57 10.48
CA LEU A 20 13.44 2.47 10.55
C LEU A 20 14.14 1.11 10.51
N GLN A 21 15.14 0.95 9.65
CA GLN A 21 15.95 -0.26 9.55
C GLN A 21 16.68 -0.55 10.87
N GLN A 22 17.21 0.48 11.55
CA GLN A 22 17.83 0.33 12.87
C GLN A 22 16.86 -0.12 13.98
N ARG A 23 15.56 0.18 13.85
CA ARG A 23 14.56 -0.24 14.84
C ARG A 23 14.17 -1.70 14.71
N LYS A 24 14.40 -2.33 13.55
CA LYS A 24 14.04 -3.72 13.22
C LYS A 24 12.70 -4.15 13.84
N PRO A 25 11.59 -3.47 13.50
CA PRO A 25 10.28 -3.87 14.01
C PRO A 25 9.97 -5.30 13.57
N SER A 26 9.47 -6.13 14.48
CA SER A 26 9.10 -7.50 14.15
C SER A 26 7.86 -7.51 13.25
N ILE A 27 7.78 -8.52 12.38
CA ILE A 27 6.66 -8.68 11.43
C ILE A 27 5.29 -8.69 12.14
N PRO A 28 5.10 -9.38 13.30
CA PRO A 28 3.84 -9.30 14.03
C PRO A 28 3.50 -7.90 14.53
N VAL A 29 4.50 -7.10 14.92
CA VAL A 29 4.27 -5.71 15.34
C VAL A 29 3.84 -4.85 14.16
N LEU A 30 4.43 -5.05 12.97
CA LEU A 30 3.96 -4.38 11.75
C LEU A 30 2.53 -4.80 11.38
N ALA A 31 2.26 -6.10 11.43
CA ALA A 31 0.95 -6.65 11.08
C ALA A 31 -0.16 -6.12 12.00
N TRP A 32 0.01 -6.28 13.32
CA TRP A 32 -1.02 -5.91 14.30
C TRP A 32 -1.03 -4.42 14.64
N GLY A 33 0.14 -3.79 14.70
CA GLY A 33 0.28 -2.40 15.14
C GLY A 33 0.11 -1.36 14.04
N LEU A 34 0.24 -1.74 12.77
CA LEU A 34 0.19 -0.79 11.65
C LEU A 34 -0.75 -1.26 10.53
N VAL A 35 -0.53 -2.45 9.99
CA VAL A 35 -1.28 -2.94 8.81
C VAL A 35 -2.75 -3.11 9.15
N LEU A 36 -3.07 -3.87 10.19
CA LEU A 36 -4.45 -4.15 10.58
C LEU A 36 -5.30 -2.90 10.88
N PRO A 37 -4.85 -1.92 11.70
CA PRO A 37 -5.66 -0.72 11.93
C PRO A 37 -5.79 0.15 10.68
N MET A 38 -4.73 0.25 9.87
CA MET A 38 -4.76 1.10 8.68
C MET A 38 -5.53 0.47 7.51
N SER A 39 -5.47 -0.85 7.33
CA SER A 39 -6.26 -1.57 6.32
C SER A 39 -7.74 -1.65 6.68
N LEU A 40 -8.11 -1.41 7.94
CA LEU A 40 -9.52 -1.31 8.31
C LEU A 40 -10.14 0.03 7.87
N LEU A 41 -9.33 1.06 7.65
CA LEU A 41 -9.79 2.41 7.35
C LEU A 41 -10.51 2.48 5.98
N PRO A 42 -9.96 2.01 4.86
CA PRO A 42 -10.66 1.98 3.58
C PRO A 42 -12.01 1.25 3.59
N PRO A 43 -12.13 0.00 4.05
CA PRO A 43 -13.40 -0.72 4.03
C PRO A 43 -14.45 -0.06 4.94
N VAL A 44 -14.05 0.50 6.09
CA VAL A 44 -14.99 1.23 6.97
C VAL A 44 -15.51 2.50 6.31
N LEU A 45 -14.62 3.31 5.72
CA LEU A 45 -15.04 4.56 5.07
C LEU A 45 -15.79 4.33 3.77
N LEU A 46 -15.47 3.27 3.04
CA LEU A 46 -16.21 2.85 1.85
C LEU A 46 -17.61 2.35 2.24
N TYR A 47 -17.73 1.57 3.31
CA TYR A 47 -19.03 1.16 3.86
C TYR A 47 -19.88 2.37 4.26
N TYR A 48 -19.26 3.35 4.94
CA TYR A 48 -19.90 4.60 5.31
C TYR A 48 -20.37 5.38 4.08
N ALA A 49 -19.51 5.58 3.08
CA ALA A 49 -19.88 6.30 1.86
C ALA A 49 -21.02 5.61 1.10
N GLY A 50 -20.97 4.28 1.00
CA GLY A 50 -21.99 3.47 0.34
C GLY A 50 -23.36 3.53 1.02
N THR A 51 -23.40 3.52 2.35
CA THR A 51 -24.65 3.51 3.12
C THR A 51 -25.19 4.89 3.47
N HIS A 52 -24.33 5.90 3.61
CA HIS A 52 -24.72 7.24 4.02
C HIS A 52 -25.00 8.16 2.83
N TYR A 53 -24.14 8.14 1.80
CA TYR A 53 -24.33 8.96 0.60
C TYR A 53 -25.12 8.23 -0.47
N GLY A 54 -24.98 6.90 -0.58
CA GLY A 54 -25.70 6.09 -1.57
C GLY A 54 -25.59 6.69 -2.98
N ASP A 55 -26.73 6.86 -3.64
CA ASP A 55 -26.79 7.45 -4.99
C ASP A 55 -26.36 8.92 -5.07
N GLY A 56 -26.27 9.61 -3.94
CA GLY A 56 -25.67 10.94 -3.84
C GLY A 56 -24.16 10.95 -4.10
N PHE A 57 -23.49 9.79 -4.05
CA PHE A 57 -22.09 9.64 -4.40
C PHE A 57 -21.89 9.39 -5.91
N VAL A 58 -22.59 8.40 -6.44
CA VAL A 58 -22.75 8.12 -7.88
C VAL A 58 -24.03 7.29 -8.08
N MET A 59 -24.71 7.42 -9.21
CA MET A 59 -25.92 6.65 -9.49
C MET A 59 -25.67 5.14 -9.44
N GLY A 60 -26.52 4.40 -8.71
CA GLY A 60 -26.42 2.94 -8.56
C GLY A 60 -25.39 2.50 -7.49
N PHE A 61 -24.91 3.44 -6.67
CA PHE A 61 -23.99 3.15 -5.58
C PHE A 61 -24.72 2.62 -4.34
N ALA A 62 -25.99 2.99 -4.13
CA ALA A 62 -26.78 2.50 -3.00
C ALA A 62 -27.15 1.01 -3.14
N ASP A 63 -27.28 0.50 -4.37
CA ASP A 63 -27.78 -0.85 -4.67
C ASP A 63 -26.73 -1.97 -4.48
N ARG A 64 -25.49 -1.60 -4.12
CA ARG A 64 -24.38 -2.55 -3.96
C ARG A 64 -24.40 -3.23 -2.59
N GLU A 65 -23.98 -4.49 -2.57
CA GLU A 65 -23.81 -5.29 -1.36
C GLU A 65 -22.56 -4.87 -0.57
N TRP A 66 -22.56 -3.64 -0.02
CA TRP A 66 -21.40 -3.01 0.60
C TRP A 66 -20.76 -3.86 1.69
N ARG A 67 -21.54 -4.65 2.44
CA ARG A 67 -21.02 -5.56 3.46
C ARG A 67 -20.05 -6.59 2.87
N PHE A 68 -20.41 -7.20 1.73
CA PHE A 68 -19.57 -8.17 1.05
C PHE A 68 -18.35 -7.49 0.42
N ILE A 69 -18.57 -6.38 -0.28
CA ILE A 69 -17.50 -5.62 -0.94
C ILE A 69 -16.42 -5.19 0.07
N THR A 70 -16.81 -4.60 1.19
CA THR A 70 -15.86 -4.07 2.18
C THR A 70 -15.18 -5.18 2.97
N THR A 71 -15.86 -6.32 3.17
CA THR A 71 -15.24 -7.51 3.78
C THR A 71 -14.19 -8.11 2.86
N ILE A 72 -14.50 -8.28 1.57
CA ILE A 72 -13.54 -8.78 0.57
C ILE A 72 -12.34 -7.82 0.46
N LEU A 73 -12.60 -6.51 0.40
CA LEU A 73 -11.54 -5.49 0.38
C LEU A 73 -10.61 -5.62 1.59
N PHE A 74 -11.17 -5.70 2.81
CA PHE A 74 -10.39 -5.85 4.03
C PHE A 74 -9.51 -7.11 4.02
N LEU A 75 -10.10 -8.26 3.67
CA LEU A 75 -9.36 -9.53 3.61
C LEU A 75 -8.29 -9.51 2.51
N ALA A 76 -8.59 -8.90 1.37
CA ALA A 76 -7.64 -8.75 0.28
C ALA A 76 -6.45 -7.88 0.71
N GLU A 77 -6.68 -6.74 1.36
CA GLU A 77 -5.60 -5.87 1.85
C GLU A 77 -4.68 -6.58 2.85
N LEU A 78 -5.26 -7.34 3.79
CA LEU A 78 -4.48 -8.15 4.74
C LEU A 78 -3.67 -9.24 4.01
N LEU A 79 -4.27 -9.94 3.05
CA LEU A 79 -3.59 -10.96 2.27
C LEU A 79 -2.46 -10.36 1.43
N THR A 80 -2.71 -9.21 0.79
CA THR A 80 -1.73 -8.50 -0.03
C THR A 80 -0.51 -8.11 0.79
N PHE A 81 -0.65 -7.72 2.06
CA PHE A 81 0.51 -7.45 2.91
C PHE A 81 1.47 -8.66 3.00
N PHE A 82 0.95 -9.86 3.29
CA PHE A 82 1.76 -11.08 3.37
C PHE A 82 2.36 -11.47 2.02
N VAL A 83 1.54 -11.43 0.96
CA VAL A 83 1.96 -11.77 -0.41
C VAL A 83 3.04 -10.81 -0.89
N MET A 84 2.87 -9.50 -0.66
CA MET A 84 3.83 -8.48 -1.10
C MET A 84 5.13 -8.52 -0.31
N GLY A 85 5.09 -8.77 1.00
CA GLY A 85 6.30 -8.96 1.79
C GLY A 85 7.15 -10.12 1.26
N TRP A 86 6.51 -11.25 0.96
CA TRP A 86 7.16 -12.40 0.32
C TRP A 86 7.65 -12.07 -1.11
N LEU A 87 6.81 -11.45 -1.93
CA LEU A 87 7.12 -11.12 -3.32
C LEU A 87 8.32 -10.18 -3.42
N ILE A 88 8.37 -9.13 -2.60
CA ILE A 88 9.48 -8.17 -2.54
C ILE A 88 10.78 -8.93 -2.24
N HIS A 89 10.77 -9.78 -1.22
CA HIS A 89 11.94 -10.58 -0.86
C HIS A 89 12.35 -11.52 -2.01
N ALA A 90 11.40 -12.21 -2.64
CA ALA A 90 11.66 -13.15 -3.74
C ALA A 90 12.21 -12.46 -4.99
N VAL A 91 11.64 -11.32 -5.41
CA VAL A 91 12.07 -10.55 -6.59
C VAL A 91 13.46 -9.96 -6.36
N VAL A 92 13.70 -9.38 -5.19
CA VAL A 92 14.99 -8.73 -4.88
C VAL A 92 16.09 -9.78 -4.75
N ASN A 93 15.89 -10.83 -3.96
CA ASN A 93 16.92 -11.86 -3.75
C ASN A 93 17.07 -12.84 -4.93
N GLY A 94 16.09 -12.90 -5.84
CA GLY A 94 16.23 -13.56 -7.14
C GLY A 94 17.13 -12.78 -8.11
N THR A 95 17.37 -11.49 -7.83
CA THR A 95 18.28 -10.65 -8.62
C THR A 95 19.69 -10.73 -8.04
N ARG A 96 20.63 -11.35 -8.76
CA ARG A 96 22.00 -11.68 -8.30
C ARG A 96 22.82 -10.53 -7.70
N GLU A 97 22.41 -9.30 -7.97
CA GLU A 97 23.12 -8.07 -7.61
C GLU A 97 22.45 -7.28 -6.48
N LEU A 98 21.28 -7.72 -6.00
CA LEU A 98 20.55 -7.10 -4.90
C LEU A 98 20.33 -8.11 -3.77
N SER A 99 20.30 -7.62 -2.53
CA SER A 99 19.93 -8.42 -1.35
C SER A 99 19.10 -7.57 -0.41
N ILE A 100 18.03 -8.16 0.15
CA ILE A 100 17.19 -7.56 1.19
C ILE A 100 16.85 -8.61 2.25
N ASP A 101 16.88 -8.20 3.52
CA ASP A 101 16.43 -9.04 4.63
C ASP A 101 14.90 -9.21 4.59
N TYR A 102 14.41 -10.33 5.10
CA TYR A 102 12.98 -10.64 5.18
C TYR A 102 12.22 -9.58 6.01
N HIS A 103 12.83 -9.06 7.07
CA HIS A 103 12.25 -7.98 7.88
C HIS A 103 12.10 -6.68 7.09
N ASP A 104 13.10 -6.32 6.30
CA ASP A 104 13.12 -5.09 5.51
C ASP A 104 12.13 -5.16 4.34
N ALA A 105 11.94 -6.34 3.74
CA ALA A 105 10.92 -6.58 2.73
C ALA A 105 9.49 -6.39 3.31
N TYR A 106 9.22 -6.92 4.50
CA TYR A 106 7.93 -6.74 5.17
C TYR A 106 7.71 -5.32 5.71
N LEU A 107 8.78 -4.64 6.12
CA LEU A 107 8.74 -3.22 6.45
C LEU A 107 8.31 -2.40 5.24
N LEU A 108 8.90 -2.66 4.07
CA LEU A 108 8.51 -1.98 2.84
C LEU A 108 7.05 -2.29 2.45
N ALA A 109 6.64 -3.56 2.55
CA ALA A 109 5.27 -3.98 2.28
C ALA A 109 4.24 -3.33 3.22
N ALA A 110 4.61 -3.06 4.48
CA ALA A 110 3.74 -2.37 5.44
C ALA A 110 3.62 -0.86 5.17
N LEU A 111 4.69 -0.23 4.67
CA LEU A 111 4.74 1.22 4.44
C LEU A 111 4.16 1.65 3.10
N ALA A 112 4.36 0.83 2.05
CA ALA A 112 3.89 1.11 0.69
C ALA A 112 2.38 1.43 0.59
N PRO A 113 1.46 0.72 1.27
CA PRO A 113 0.03 1.02 1.18
C PRO A 113 -0.44 2.18 2.07
N LEU A 114 0.38 2.70 2.99
CA LEU A 114 -0.04 3.77 3.92
C LEU A 114 -0.64 5.02 3.22
N PRO A 115 -0.05 5.54 2.11
CA PRO A 115 -0.64 6.66 1.40
C PRO A 115 -2.01 6.31 0.82
N LEU A 116 -2.17 5.09 0.29
CA LEU A 116 -3.43 4.60 -0.28
C LEU A 116 -4.50 4.47 0.79
N TRP A 117 -4.18 3.87 1.94
CA TRP A 117 -5.11 3.79 3.06
C TRP A 117 -5.51 5.17 3.57
N SER A 118 -4.56 6.11 3.67
CA SER A 118 -4.85 7.49 4.09
C SER A 118 -5.78 8.21 3.10
N SER A 119 -5.71 7.88 1.81
CA SER A 119 -6.57 8.49 0.78
C SER A 119 -8.05 8.21 1.01
N ALA A 120 -8.41 7.12 1.67
CA ALA A 120 -9.79 6.78 1.98
C ALA A 120 -10.47 7.79 2.91
N ILE A 121 -9.72 8.63 3.66
CA ILE A 121 -10.29 9.72 4.46
C ILE A 121 -11.12 10.69 3.58
N VAL A 122 -10.76 10.83 2.31
CA VAL A 122 -11.46 11.68 1.34
C VAL A 122 -12.86 11.15 1.01
N LEU A 123 -13.17 9.87 1.28
CA LEU A 123 -14.51 9.30 1.11
C LEU A 123 -15.55 9.94 2.04
N LEU A 124 -15.11 10.65 3.08
CA LEU A 124 -15.99 11.47 3.92
C LEU A 124 -16.59 12.65 3.14
N ILE A 125 -16.06 13.00 1.98
CA ILE A 125 -16.59 14.04 1.10
C ILE A 125 -17.25 13.34 -0.10
N PRO A 126 -18.56 13.57 -0.37
CA PRO A 126 -19.29 12.94 -1.48
C PRO A 126 -18.94 13.58 -2.83
N SER A 127 -17.66 13.48 -3.23
CA SER A 127 -17.15 13.97 -4.50
C SER A 127 -16.30 12.90 -5.14
N LEU A 128 -16.82 12.27 -6.20
CA LEU A 128 -16.10 11.23 -6.94
C LEU A 128 -14.77 11.76 -7.48
N LEU A 129 -14.76 12.95 -8.08
CA LEU A 129 -13.56 13.57 -8.64
C LEU A 129 -12.47 13.76 -7.58
N LEU A 130 -12.83 14.29 -6.41
CA LEU A 130 -11.87 14.51 -5.33
C LEU A 130 -11.29 13.19 -4.83
N ASN A 131 -12.13 12.17 -4.67
CA ASN A 131 -11.70 10.82 -4.28
C ASN A 131 -10.75 10.19 -5.30
N THR A 132 -11.08 10.29 -6.60
CA THR A 132 -10.21 9.79 -7.67
C THR A 132 -8.86 10.49 -7.66
N LEU A 133 -8.82 11.82 -7.55
CA LEU A 133 -7.57 12.57 -7.49
C LEU A 133 -6.75 12.20 -6.24
N ALA A 134 -7.39 12.02 -5.09
CA ALA A 134 -6.72 11.63 -3.86
C ALA A 134 -6.05 10.24 -3.98
N VAL A 135 -6.76 9.27 -4.55
CA VAL A 135 -6.22 7.91 -4.80
C VAL A 135 -5.06 7.96 -5.79
N LEU A 136 -5.16 8.74 -6.87
CA LEU A 136 -4.07 8.88 -7.86
C LEU A 136 -2.80 9.49 -7.25
N VAL A 137 -2.95 10.54 -6.43
CA VAL A 137 -1.82 11.15 -5.71
C VAL A 137 -1.21 10.14 -4.74
N ALA A 138 -2.04 9.44 -3.97
CA ALA A 138 -1.59 8.41 -3.03
C ALA A 138 -0.86 7.25 -3.73
N LEU A 139 -1.34 6.83 -4.91
CA LEU A 139 -0.67 5.82 -5.74
C LEU A 139 0.71 6.29 -6.18
N GLY A 140 0.85 7.54 -6.63
CA GLY A 140 2.14 8.13 -6.97
C GLY A 140 3.12 8.10 -5.78
N ILE A 141 2.65 8.51 -4.59
CA ILE A 141 3.45 8.48 -3.36
C ILE A 141 3.84 7.04 -2.98
N SER A 142 2.92 6.08 -3.11
CA SER A 142 3.16 4.66 -2.85
C SER A 142 4.23 4.09 -3.79
N CYS A 143 4.17 4.41 -5.09
CA CYS A 143 5.21 4.04 -6.05
C CYS A 143 6.59 4.63 -5.66
N SER A 144 6.63 5.91 -5.27
CA SER A 144 7.87 6.53 -4.79
C SER A 144 8.41 5.85 -3.52
N LEU A 145 7.53 5.42 -2.59
CA LEU A 145 7.93 4.66 -1.40
C LEU A 145 8.56 3.31 -1.76
N VAL A 146 7.97 2.56 -2.70
CA VAL A 146 8.52 1.28 -3.15
C VAL A 146 9.90 1.49 -3.76
N TYR A 147 10.03 2.45 -4.69
CA TYR A 147 11.28 2.72 -5.37
C TYR A 147 12.39 3.19 -4.41
N HIS A 148 12.12 4.21 -3.58
CA HIS A 148 13.11 4.72 -2.64
C HIS A 148 13.38 3.76 -1.47
N GLY A 149 12.39 2.97 -1.06
CA GLY A 149 12.53 1.93 -0.05
C GLY A 149 13.46 0.82 -0.50
N LEU A 150 13.28 0.29 -1.73
CA LEU A 150 14.20 -0.69 -2.32
C LEU A 150 15.62 -0.12 -2.43
N GLN A 151 15.75 1.10 -2.93
CA GLN A 151 17.04 1.80 -3.04
C GLN A 151 17.76 2.05 -1.70
N ALA A 152 17.01 2.12 -0.59
CA ALA A 152 17.54 2.41 0.73
C ALA A 152 17.84 1.14 1.54
N LEU A 153 17.05 0.09 1.35
CA LEU A 153 17.10 -1.16 2.12
C LEU A 153 17.98 -2.24 1.44
N CYS A 154 18.24 -2.14 0.14
CA CYS A 154 19.15 -3.08 -0.54
C CYS A 154 20.62 -2.81 -0.21
N GLU A 155 21.39 -3.86 0.08
CA GLU A 155 22.80 -3.74 0.52
C GLU A 155 23.77 -3.38 -0.62
N ARG A 156 23.44 -3.68 -1.88
CA ARG A 156 24.28 -3.42 -3.07
C ARG A 156 23.70 -2.30 -3.92
N ARG A 157 24.28 -1.11 -3.74
CA ARG A 157 23.64 0.18 -3.97
C ARG A 157 23.84 0.79 -5.38
N ASP A 158 24.73 0.23 -6.18
CA ASP A 158 25.22 0.86 -7.42
C ASP A 158 24.48 0.41 -8.71
N ASN A 159 23.59 -0.59 -8.65
CA ASN A 159 22.81 -0.99 -9.82
C ASN A 159 21.38 -0.43 -9.79
N ASP A 160 21.27 0.83 -10.20
CA ASP A 160 20.00 1.56 -10.30
C ASP A 160 19.05 0.91 -11.31
N VAL A 161 19.58 0.31 -12.39
CA VAL A 161 18.81 -0.41 -13.41
C VAL A 161 18.08 -1.62 -12.82
N ASN A 162 18.76 -2.41 -11.99
CA ASN A 162 18.17 -3.60 -11.37
C ASN A 162 17.16 -3.23 -10.28
N THR A 163 17.44 -2.17 -9.53
CA THR A 163 16.51 -1.65 -8.52
C THR A 163 15.23 -1.16 -9.19
N MET A 164 15.35 -0.50 -10.35
CA MET A 164 14.21 -0.05 -11.14
C MET A 164 13.40 -1.23 -11.70
N SER A 165 14.06 -2.27 -12.22
CA SER A 165 13.42 -3.51 -12.69
C SER A 165 12.63 -4.22 -11.58
N ALA A 166 13.25 -4.39 -10.40
CA ALA A 166 12.60 -4.98 -9.24
C ALA A 166 11.38 -4.15 -8.80
N ALA A 167 11.55 -2.83 -8.70
CA ALA A 167 10.46 -1.92 -8.36
C ALA A 167 9.29 -2.03 -9.35
N TYR A 168 9.57 -2.05 -10.65
CA TYR A 168 8.55 -2.21 -11.69
C TYR A 168 7.79 -3.53 -11.56
N THR A 169 8.50 -4.62 -11.30
CA THR A 169 7.90 -5.96 -11.14
C THR A 169 6.96 -5.98 -9.93
N ILE A 170 7.39 -5.40 -8.81
CA ILE A 170 6.60 -5.28 -7.58
C ILE A 170 5.36 -4.40 -7.81
N MET A 171 5.52 -3.24 -8.47
CA MET A 171 4.41 -2.35 -8.79
C MET A 171 3.40 -3.01 -9.74
N ALA A 172 3.88 -3.70 -10.78
CA ALA A 172 3.03 -4.42 -11.73
C ALA A 172 2.21 -5.51 -11.04
N ALA A 173 2.82 -6.29 -10.15
CA ALA A 173 2.09 -7.28 -9.35
C ALA A 173 1.02 -6.63 -8.45
N GLY A 174 1.32 -5.48 -7.85
CA GLY A 174 0.35 -4.71 -7.08
C GLY A 174 -0.85 -4.24 -7.90
N VAL A 175 -0.61 -3.71 -9.11
CA VAL A 175 -1.67 -3.29 -10.05
C VAL A 175 -2.50 -4.49 -10.52
N LEU A 176 -1.87 -5.63 -10.79
CA LEU A 176 -2.58 -6.86 -11.14
C LEU A 176 -3.46 -7.37 -10.00
N ALA A 177 -2.95 -7.37 -8.77
CA ALA A 177 -3.73 -7.75 -7.59
C ALA A 177 -4.93 -6.81 -7.39
N TRP A 178 -4.74 -5.51 -7.59
CA TRP A 178 -5.82 -4.53 -7.54
C TRP A 178 -6.86 -4.75 -8.66
N GLY A 179 -6.42 -5.01 -9.89
CA GLY A 179 -7.32 -5.31 -11.00
C GLY A 179 -8.15 -6.58 -10.76
N LEU A 180 -7.54 -7.62 -10.20
CA LEU A 180 -8.24 -8.84 -9.79
C LEU A 180 -9.27 -8.55 -8.69
N LEU A 181 -8.91 -7.73 -7.70
CA LEU A 181 -9.83 -7.30 -6.65
C LEU A 181 -11.02 -6.54 -7.22
N MET A 182 -10.81 -5.61 -8.14
CA MET A 182 -11.90 -4.88 -8.81
C MET A 182 -12.81 -5.82 -9.60
N ALA A 183 -12.25 -6.83 -10.28
CA ALA A 183 -13.04 -7.83 -11.00
C ALA A 183 -13.90 -8.69 -10.04
N ILE A 184 -13.36 -9.07 -8.88
CA ILE A 184 -14.10 -9.81 -7.85
C ILE A 184 -15.22 -8.93 -7.27
N VAL A 185 -14.92 -7.68 -6.94
CA VAL A 185 -15.89 -6.73 -6.37
C VAL A 185 -17.01 -6.42 -7.35
N TRP A 186 -16.71 -6.25 -8.65
CA TRP A 186 -17.71 -5.96 -9.66
C TRP A 186 -18.77 -7.06 -9.83
N ALA A 187 -18.43 -8.30 -9.47
CA ALA A 187 -19.35 -9.43 -9.52
C ALA A 187 -20.48 -9.37 -8.45
N TYR A 188 -20.38 -8.44 -7.49
CA TYR A 188 -21.35 -8.22 -6.39
C TYR A 188 -21.84 -6.77 -6.35
#